data_AF-A0A843J7M9-F1
#
_entry.id   AF-A0A843J7M9-F1
#
_cell.length_a   1.000
_cell.length_b   1.000
_cell.length_c   1.000
_cell.angle_alpha   90.00
_cell.angle_beta   90.00
_cell.angle_gamma   90.00
#
_symmetry.space_group_name_H-M   'P 1'
#
loop_
_entity.id
_entity.type
_entity.pdbx_description
1 polymer ?
#
loop_
_entity_poly.entity_id
_entity_poly.type
_entity_poly.pdbx_seq_one_letter_code
_entity_poly.pdbx_strand_id
1 'polypeptide(L)'
;MAPAISLKISLAILGFLLLTACMLVCGCVNGNNGDSVNGMGDAGDGSGSSPTPQGNPDNTENTGSAGTAQSSAGTDTGTGADAENNAYAGGADIAADTKVYPVLVPDAAYEGKTVRRTFTTKFEKSQFTIDFDVDMALLKGARNADKSLGRKIAKESPEVQYKFYRSYFEGMENSDFFDALIKQLRYIKITERLSDEEYLEYLVTFVQQIPYNSPEGNTRFPVEVIYDGMGDCDEKSMLLMGLLEKSGYDTALLLFPKLGHAVCGIKIVPQGDVGFTTYSADDGRKYLYIEATTPYYIGLYPDAFANTDVLVIPLSDGGMPYTKYNYVAYIVDSKKKIEKRIDFFKTTLDGWYDELEEMKYKLINYKQYYSTQLEYDTAYQRYKNRVDEYNRYFEYYQKNIEVWNEIVDRPYDVEGVRRTIYNSKVNDIEY
;
A
#
# COMPACT_ATOMS: atom_id res chain seq x y z
N MET A 1 2.83 6.24 7.59
CA MET A 1 3.33 6.41 8.97
C MET A 1 2.48 5.53 9.85
N ALA A 2 3.08 4.68 10.68
CA ALA A 2 2.32 3.95 11.70
C ALA A 2 1.61 4.96 12.62
N PRO A 3 0.33 4.75 12.98
CA PRO A 3 -0.32 5.59 13.97
C PRO A 3 0.44 5.48 15.30
N ALA A 4 1.16 6.55 15.65
CA ALA A 4 1.92 6.60 16.89
C ALA A 4 0.97 6.54 18.09
N ILE A 5 1.20 5.55 18.96
CA ILE A 5 0.57 5.47 20.28
C ILE A 5 1.00 6.71 21.05
N SER A 6 0.02 7.49 21.53
CA SER A 6 0.27 8.69 22.33
C SER A 6 1.07 8.32 23.58
N LEU A 7 2.08 9.14 23.94
CA LEU A 7 2.87 8.95 25.15
C LEU A 7 1.98 8.88 26.41
N LYS A 8 0.85 9.62 26.39
CA LYS A 8 -0.16 9.63 27.46
C LYS A 8 -0.85 8.27 27.62
N ILE A 9 -1.16 7.60 26.51
CA ILE A 9 -1.77 6.26 26.52
C ILE A 9 -0.82 5.22 27.12
N SER A 10 0.48 5.30 26.79
CA SER A 10 1.50 4.44 27.39
C SER A 10 1.69 4.65 28.90
N LEU A 11 1.50 5.88 29.38
CA LEU A 11 1.60 6.25 30.81
C LEU A 11 0.38 5.79 31.63
N ALA A 12 -0.82 5.74 31.01
CA ALA A 12 -2.04 5.23 31.64
C ALA A 12 -1.91 3.80 32.16
N ILE A 13 -1.27 2.93 31.37
CA ILE A 13 -1.03 1.52 31.71
C ILE A 13 -0.24 1.37 33.03
N LEU A 14 0.72 2.27 33.29
CA LEU A 14 1.48 2.29 34.55
C LEU A 14 0.73 3.01 35.69
N GLY A 15 -0.03 4.06 35.38
CA GLY A 15 -0.62 4.96 36.36
C GLY A 15 -1.80 4.39 37.15
N PHE A 16 -2.56 3.44 36.57
CA PHE A 16 -3.75 2.86 37.21
C PHE A 16 -3.44 1.83 38.31
N LEU A 17 -2.26 1.21 38.30
CA LEU A 17 -1.83 0.26 39.35
C LEU A 17 -1.51 0.95 40.70
N LEU A 18 -1.15 2.24 40.66
CA LEU A 18 -0.64 2.98 41.84
C LEU A 18 -1.73 3.52 42.77
N LEU A 19 -2.95 3.77 42.30
CA LEU A 19 -4.01 4.29 43.19
C LEU A 19 -4.55 3.19 44.13
N THR A 20 -4.61 1.95 43.64
CA THR A 20 -4.92 0.76 44.45
C THR A 20 -3.90 0.53 45.56
N ALA A 21 -2.61 0.77 45.30
CA ALA A 21 -1.56 0.60 46.32
C ALA A 21 -1.55 1.74 47.36
N CYS A 22 -1.80 2.98 46.95
CA CYS A 22 -1.77 4.13 47.85
C CYS A 22 -2.96 4.13 48.84
N MET A 23 -4.12 3.61 48.45
CA MET A 23 -5.31 3.52 49.32
C MET A 23 -5.25 2.38 50.35
N LEU A 24 -4.43 1.34 50.12
CA LEU A 24 -4.14 0.32 51.14
C LEU A 24 -3.19 0.85 52.23
N VAL A 25 -2.38 1.88 51.92
CA VAL A 25 -1.42 2.50 52.85
C VAL A 25 -2.03 3.67 53.62
N CYS A 26 -2.98 4.42 53.02
CA CYS A 26 -3.75 5.44 53.73
C CYS A 26 -5.07 4.87 54.26
N GLY A 27 -5.01 4.20 55.42
CA GLY A 27 -6.12 3.51 56.08
C GLY A 27 -7.41 4.33 56.27
N CYS A 28 -8.31 4.24 55.30
CA CYS A 28 -9.72 4.60 55.46
C CYS A 28 -10.61 3.35 55.55
N VAL A 29 -10.13 2.27 56.19
CA VAL A 29 -10.97 1.19 56.74
C VAL A 29 -10.29 0.69 58.01
N ASN A 30 -10.59 1.34 59.14
CA ASN A 30 -10.85 0.72 60.45
C ASN A 30 -10.78 1.79 61.55
N GLY A 31 -11.94 2.21 62.03
CA GLY A 31 -12.05 2.65 63.40
C GLY A 31 -11.94 1.43 64.31
N ASN A 32 -10.86 1.30 65.08
CA ASN A 32 -10.93 0.79 66.44
C ASN A 32 -9.62 1.00 67.22
N ASN A 33 -9.81 1.32 68.50
CA ASN A 33 -8.84 1.57 69.56
C ASN A 33 -7.83 0.45 69.79
N GLY A 34 -6.65 0.81 70.35
CA GLY A 34 -5.91 -0.08 71.27
C GLY A 34 -4.38 -0.08 71.15
N ASP A 35 -3.73 0.72 71.99
CA ASP A 35 -2.52 0.45 72.78
C ASP A 35 -1.27 -0.24 72.20
N SER A 36 -0.17 0.55 72.18
CA SER A 36 1.20 0.30 72.66
C SER A 36 1.95 -1.00 72.31
N VAL A 37 3.21 -0.88 71.83
CA VAL A 37 4.47 -1.12 72.59
C VAL A 37 5.69 -1.10 71.65
N ASN A 38 6.77 -0.52 72.18
CA ASN A 38 8.17 -0.39 71.76
C ASN A 38 8.86 -1.51 70.95
N GLY A 39 9.90 -1.10 70.20
CA GLY A 39 11.11 -1.91 69.93
C GLY A 39 11.92 -1.38 68.73
N MET A 40 12.92 -0.51 68.92
CA MET A 40 14.37 -0.83 69.02
C MET A 40 15.00 -1.37 67.73
N GLY A 41 16.11 -0.75 67.28
CA GLY A 41 17.12 -1.45 66.47
C GLY A 41 17.77 -0.63 65.36
N ASP A 42 18.83 0.06 65.72
CA ASP A 42 19.82 0.75 64.89
C ASP A 42 20.69 -0.21 64.05
N ALA A 43 21.36 0.35 63.03
CA ALA A 43 22.63 -0.05 62.41
C ALA A 43 22.62 -0.25 60.87
N GLY A 44 23.57 0.44 60.20
CA GLY A 44 24.35 -0.23 59.16
C GLY A 44 24.59 0.54 57.86
N ASP A 45 25.60 1.40 57.89
CA ASP A 45 26.32 2.10 56.82
C ASP A 45 26.76 1.22 55.62
N GLY A 46 27.00 1.83 54.45
CA GLY A 46 27.63 1.12 53.31
C GLY A 46 27.47 1.71 51.90
N SER A 47 28.10 2.87 51.67
CA SER A 47 28.87 3.29 50.47
C SER A 47 28.57 2.74 49.06
N GLY A 48 28.61 3.63 48.05
CA GLY A 48 29.14 3.25 46.73
C GLY A 48 28.63 4.00 45.49
N SER A 49 29.07 5.25 45.33
CA SER A 49 29.62 5.83 44.08
C SER A 49 28.82 5.91 42.76
N SER A 50 28.55 7.16 42.35
CA SER A 50 28.44 7.63 40.95
C SER A 50 29.79 7.65 40.23
N PRO A 51 29.80 7.66 38.88
CA PRO A 51 30.22 8.91 38.21
C PRO A 51 29.49 9.23 36.90
N THR A 52 29.35 10.53 36.63
CA THR A 52 29.16 11.16 35.31
C THR A 52 30.37 10.93 34.38
N PRO A 53 30.21 11.13 33.06
CA PRO A 53 31.02 12.19 32.44
C PRO A 53 30.32 13.02 31.34
N GLN A 54 30.77 14.28 31.26
CA GLN A 54 30.64 15.24 30.16
C GLN A 54 31.49 14.84 28.93
N GLY A 55 31.15 15.39 27.75
CA GLY A 55 32.16 15.94 26.82
C GLY A 55 32.15 15.46 25.36
N ASN A 56 31.71 16.37 24.47
CA ASN A 56 31.76 16.42 22.98
C ASN A 56 33.22 16.39 22.42
N PRO A 57 33.57 16.46 21.09
CA PRO A 57 32.78 16.88 19.90
C PRO A 57 33.07 16.22 18.51
N ASP A 58 32.33 16.75 17.50
CA ASP A 58 32.49 16.77 16.02
C ASP A 58 32.22 15.47 15.22
N ASN A 59 31.52 15.49 14.07
CA ASN A 59 31.62 16.46 12.98
C ASN A 59 30.40 16.41 12.00
N THR A 60 29.99 17.59 11.54
CA THR A 60 29.45 17.96 10.20
C THR A 60 28.44 17.08 9.46
N GLU A 61 27.22 17.58 9.28
CA GLU A 61 26.47 17.40 8.02
C GLU A 61 25.72 18.67 7.57
N ASN A 62 25.64 18.75 6.25
CA ASN A 62 25.43 19.87 5.37
C ASN A 62 23.95 19.88 4.92
N THR A 63 23.17 20.92 5.21
CA THR A 63 21.76 21.02 4.81
C THR A 63 21.59 21.91 3.58
N GLY A 64 21.31 21.30 2.43
CA GLY A 64 20.92 21.96 1.20
C GLY A 64 19.40 22.03 1.01
N SER A 65 18.87 23.24 1.14
CA SER A 65 17.76 23.88 0.42
C SER A 65 16.56 23.04 -0.09
N ALA A 66 15.41 23.24 0.56
CA ALA A 66 14.08 22.95 0.02
C ALA A 66 13.51 24.21 -0.65
N GLY A 67 13.26 24.13 -1.96
CA GLY A 67 12.61 25.17 -2.74
C GLY A 67 11.08 25.03 -2.71
N THR A 68 10.41 26.04 -2.17
CA THR A 68 8.97 26.27 -2.18
C THR A 68 8.52 26.79 -3.55
N ALA A 69 7.46 26.21 -4.12
CA ALA A 69 6.77 26.76 -5.30
C ALA A 69 5.40 27.30 -4.89
N GLN A 70 5.24 28.61 -5.06
CA GLN A 70 4.02 29.38 -4.86
C GLN A 70 2.98 29.07 -5.93
N SER A 71 1.74 28.88 -5.51
CA SER A 71 0.54 28.95 -6.35
C SER A 71 0.07 30.41 -6.46
N SER A 72 -0.08 30.92 -7.68
CA SER A 72 -0.81 32.16 -7.95
C SER A 72 -2.13 31.83 -8.65
N ALA A 73 -3.23 32.22 -8.01
CA ALA A 73 -4.56 32.26 -8.57
C ALA A 73 -4.68 33.32 -9.67
N GLY A 74 -5.38 32.98 -10.75
CA GLY A 74 -5.76 33.88 -11.83
C GLY A 74 -7.19 33.56 -12.25
N THR A 75 -8.05 34.57 -12.19
CA THR A 75 -9.51 34.52 -12.29
C THR A 75 -10.05 34.33 -13.70
N ASP A 76 -11.14 33.56 -13.73
CA ASP A 76 -12.14 33.33 -14.77
C ASP A 76 -12.83 34.61 -15.28
N THR A 77 -13.10 34.67 -16.60
CA THR A 77 -14.27 35.34 -17.21
C THR A 77 -14.51 34.84 -18.65
N GLY A 78 -15.76 34.47 -18.98
CA GLY A 78 -16.38 34.63 -20.32
C GLY A 78 -16.67 33.34 -21.11
N THR A 79 -17.84 32.71 -21.01
CA THR A 79 -19.11 32.91 -21.78
C THR A 79 -19.28 32.11 -23.09
N GLY A 80 -20.38 31.34 -23.16
CA GLY A 80 -21.20 31.03 -24.36
C GLY A 80 -20.66 29.93 -25.29
N ALA A 81 -21.25 28.74 -25.40
CA ALA A 81 -22.56 28.37 -25.97
C ALA A 81 -22.36 27.60 -27.31
N ASP A 82 -23.28 26.66 -27.53
CA ASP A 82 -23.70 26.06 -28.80
C ASP A 82 -23.13 24.68 -29.19
N ALA A 83 -24.07 23.72 -29.16
CA ALA A 83 -23.99 22.41 -29.75
C ALA A 83 -24.20 22.51 -31.26
N GLU A 84 -23.48 21.70 -32.05
CA GLU A 84 -24.00 21.24 -33.34
C GLU A 84 -23.32 19.94 -33.80
N ASN A 85 -24.17 19.03 -34.27
CA ASN A 85 -23.84 17.78 -34.94
C ASN A 85 -22.86 18.02 -36.10
N ASN A 86 -21.88 17.12 -36.28
CA ASN A 86 -21.43 16.86 -37.63
C ASN A 86 -21.01 15.41 -37.83
N ALA A 87 -21.72 14.76 -38.75
CA ALA A 87 -21.42 13.46 -39.29
C ALA A 87 -20.12 13.54 -40.10
N TYR A 88 -19.14 12.70 -39.78
CA TYR A 88 -17.93 12.56 -40.59
C TYR A 88 -18.05 11.31 -41.48
N ALA A 89 -18.61 11.53 -42.67
CA ALA A 89 -18.32 10.71 -43.84
C ALA A 89 -17.47 11.57 -44.77
N GLY A 90 -16.21 11.22 -44.92
CA GLY A 90 -15.29 11.93 -45.82
C GLY A 90 -13.90 11.34 -45.71
N GLY A 91 -13.49 10.58 -46.72
CA GLY A 91 -12.19 9.92 -46.79
C GLY A 91 -11.06 10.91 -46.56
N ALA A 92 -10.20 10.60 -45.59
CA ALA A 92 -8.91 11.22 -45.42
C ALA A 92 -7.88 10.38 -46.19
N ASP A 93 -7.07 11.07 -47.00
CA ASP A 93 -5.82 10.56 -47.55
C ASP A 93 -5.05 9.80 -46.46
N ILE A 94 -4.77 8.53 -46.73
CA ILE A 94 -3.90 7.70 -45.87
C ILE A 94 -2.48 8.19 -46.13
N ALA A 95 -2.08 9.28 -45.49
CA ALA A 95 -0.66 9.60 -45.36
C ALA A 95 0.00 8.37 -44.73
N ALA A 96 0.87 7.70 -45.49
CA ALA A 96 1.59 6.55 -44.99
C ALA A 96 2.27 6.93 -43.68
N ASP A 97 1.99 6.18 -42.62
CA ASP A 97 2.58 6.37 -41.31
C ASP A 97 4.10 6.17 -41.43
N THR A 98 4.86 7.27 -41.46
CA THR A 98 6.32 7.26 -41.63
C THR A 98 7.07 7.03 -40.31
N LYS A 99 6.34 6.77 -39.21
CA LYS A 99 6.95 6.51 -37.91
C LYS A 99 7.66 5.16 -37.92
N VAL A 100 8.82 5.11 -37.28
CA VAL A 100 9.56 3.88 -37.05
C VAL A 100 9.15 3.35 -35.68
N TYR A 101 8.52 2.18 -35.69
CA TYR A 101 8.14 1.45 -34.48
C TYR A 101 9.25 0.48 -34.09
N PRO A 102 9.47 0.22 -32.78
CA PRO A 102 10.41 -0.79 -32.33
C PRO A 102 10.09 -2.15 -32.94
N VAL A 103 11.09 -2.77 -33.57
CA VAL A 103 11.00 -4.14 -34.11
C VAL A 103 12.04 -5.01 -33.43
N LEU A 104 11.57 -6.10 -32.81
CA LEU A 104 12.44 -7.06 -32.16
C LEU A 104 12.97 -8.08 -33.18
N VAL A 105 14.28 -8.02 -33.46
CA VAL A 105 14.97 -9.01 -34.30
C VAL A 105 16.10 -9.65 -33.50
N PRO A 106 16.00 -10.93 -33.11
CA PRO A 106 17.07 -11.62 -32.39
C PRO A 106 18.43 -11.53 -33.10
N ASP A 107 19.49 -11.31 -32.33
CA ASP A 107 20.85 -11.23 -32.85
C ASP A 107 21.48 -12.63 -32.94
N ALA A 108 21.57 -13.17 -34.17
CA ALA A 108 22.11 -14.49 -34.45
C ALA A 108 23.55 -14.70 -33.94
N ALA A 109 24.34 -13.64 -33.72
CA ALA A 109 25.68 -13.76 -33.15
C ALA A 109 25.70 -14.26 -31.69
N TYR A 110 24.53 -14.24 -31.04
CA TYR A 110 24.34 -14.66 -29.65
C TYR A 110 23.43 -15.88 -29.50
N GLU A 111 23.08 -16.56 -30.61
CA GLU A 111 22.24 -17.75 -30.59
C GLU A 111 22.79 -18.82 -29.63
N GLY A 112 21.90 -19.39 -28.80
CA GLY A 112 22.24 -20.41 -27.80
C GLY A 112 23.00 -19.90 -26.57
N LYS A 113 23.32 -18.61 -26.48
CA LYS A 113 23.96 -18.02 -25.29
C LYS A 113 22.90 -17.52 -24.32
N THR A 114 23.07 -17.83 -23.04
CA THR A 114 22.18 -17.36 -21.98
C THR A 114 22.95 -16.71 -20.83
N VAL A 115 22.26 -15.85 -20.08
CA VAL A 115 22.75 -15.29 -18.81
C VAL A 115 21.70 -15.49 -17.73
N ARG A 116 22.11 -16.09 -16.62
CA ARG A 116 21.22 -16.30 -15.47
C ARG A 116 20.96 -15.00 -14.72
N ARG A 117 19.68 -14.74 -14.43
CA ARG A 117 19.18 -13.73 -13.50
C ARG A 117 18.42 -14.39 -12.38
N THR A 118 18.57 -13.85 -11.18
CA THR A 118 17.95 -14.37 -9.96
C THR A 118 17.11 -13.26 -9.33
N PHE A 119 15.85 -13.57 -9.06
CA PHE A 119 14.91 -12.69 -8.38
C PHE A 119 14.53 -13.28 -7.04
N THR A 120 14.20 -12.40 -6.09
CA THR A 120 13.60 -12.78 -4.82
C THR A 120 12.25 -12.09 -4.70
N THR A 121 11.22 -12.85 -4.37
CA THR A 121 9.84 -12.34 -4.30
C THR A 121 9.16 -12.85 -3.04
N LYS A 122 8.67 -11.93 -2.23
CA LYS A 122 7.78 -12.26 -1.10
C LYS A 122 6.36 -12.42 -1.61
N PHE A 123 5.67 -13.46 -1.18
CA PHE A 123 4.25 -13.65 -1.47
C PHE A 123 3.62 -14.46 -0.35
N GLU A 124 2.47 -14.00 0.12
CA GLU A 124 1.86 -14.45 1.38
C GLU A 124 2.85 -14.55 2.56
N LYS A 125 3.13 -15.75 3.05
CA LYS A 125 4.02 -16.01 4.19
C LYS A 125 5.41 -16.49 3.77
N SER A 126 5.65 -16.53 2.46
CA SER A 126 6.81 -17.19 1.87
C SER A 126 7.66 -16.21 1.08
N GLN A 127 8.92 -16.59 0.87
CA GLN A 127 9.82 -15.89 -0.02
C GLN A 127 10.40 -16.90 -1.01
N PHE A 128 10.31 -16.59 -2.29
CA PHE A 128 10.73 -17.45 -3.38
C PHE A 128 11.94 -16.89 -4.11
N THR A 129 12.80 -17.79 -4.57
CA THR A 129 13.90 -17.48 -5.48
C THR A 129 13.55 -17.98 -6.87
N ILE A 130 13.66 -17.10 -7.87
CA ILE A 130 13.32 -17.40 -9.26
C ILE A 130 14.57 -17.19 -10.09
N ASP A 131 15.08 -18.29 -10.65
CA ASP A 131 16.20 -18.26 -11.57
C ASP A 131 15.70 -18.31 -13.01
N PHE A 132 16.14 -17.36 -13.83
CA PHE A 132 15.77 -17.26 -15.22
C PHE A 132 17.01 -17.10 -16.11
N ASP A 133 17.16 -17.98 -17.09
CA ASP A 133 18.22 -17.91 -18.08
C ASP A 133 17.75 -17.04 -19.25
N VAL A 134 18.23 -15.79 -19.31
CA VAL A 134 17.88 -14.84 -20.36
C VAL A 134 18.58 -15.23 -21.65
N ASP A 135 17.82 -15.39 -22.74
CA ASP A 135 18.36 -15.55 -24.10
C ASP A 135 19.06 -14.26 -24.56
N MET A 136 20.36 -14.37 -24.82
CA MET A 136 21.19 -13.23 -25.21
C MET A 136 20.96 -12.79 -26.64
N ALA A 137 20.51 -13.65 -27.55
CA ALA A 137 20.13 -13.26 -28.91
C ALA A 137 18.91 -12.33 -28.87
N LEU A 138 17.90 -12.71 -28.10
CA LEU A 138 16.69 -11.91 -27.90
C LEU A 138 17.01 -10.57 -27.23
N LEU A 139 17.80 -10.58 -26.15
CA LEU A 139 18.21 -9.37 -25.43
C LEU A 139 18.99 -8.40 -26.34
N LYS A 140 19.92 -8.92 -27.15
CA LYS A 140 20.73 -8.09 -28.05
C LYS A 140 19.88 -7.51 -29.17
N GLY A 141 18.96 -8.30 -29.71
CA GLY A 141 17.93 -7.81 -30.63
C GLY A 141 17.11 -6.66 -30.04
N ALA A 142 16.60 -6.83 -28.83
CA ALA A 142 15.80 -5.82 -28.13
C ALA A 142 16.58 -4.51 -27.90
N ARG A 143 17.86 -4.61 -27.53
CA ARG A 143 18.73 -3.45 -27.33
C ARG A 143 19.11 -2.73 -28.63
N ASN A 144 19.17 -3.45 -29.73
CA ASN A 144 19.51 -2.90 -31.05
C ASN A 144 18.30 -2.31 -31.79
N ALA A 145 17.08 -2.60 -31.33
CA ALA A 145 15.85 -2.05 -31.92
C ALA A 145 15.83 -0.52 -31.88
N ASP A 146 15.33 0.12 -32.94
CA ASP A 146 15.10 1.56 -32.95
C ASP A 146 13.91 1.90 -32.04
N LYS A 147 14.19 2.58 -30.93
CA LYS A 147 13.21 3.01 -29.94
C LYS A 147 13.12 4.53 -29.83
N SER A 148 13.63 5.24 -30.83
CA SER A 148 13.75 6.71 -30.81
C SER A 148 12.41 7.43 -30.66
N LEU A 149 11.31 6.80 -31.07
CA LEU A 149 9.94 7.31 -30.91
C LEU A 149 9.51 7.44 -29.45
N GLY A 150 10.02 6.60 -28.54
CA GLY A 150 9.63 6.59 -27.12
C GLY A 150 9.77 7.95 -26.43
N ARG A 151 10.79 8.74 -26.80
CA ARG A 151 11.01 10.09 -26.24
C ARG A 151 9.91 11.10 -26.56
N LYS A 152 9.08 10.83 -27.57
CA LYS A 152 8.02 11.72 -28.03
C LYS A 152 6.63 11.11 -27.88
N ILE A 153 6.54 9.84 -27.47
CA ILE A 153 5.31 9.06 -27.59
C ILE A 153 4.12 9.69 -26.87
N ALA A 154 4.36 10.30 -25.70
CA ALA A 154 3.32 10.98 -24.92
C ALA A 154 2.67 12.18 -25.64
N LYS A 155 3.30 12.71 -26.71
CA LYS A 155 2.79 13.84 -27.52
C LYS A 155 2.15 13.38 -28.84
N GLU A 156 2.24 12.10 -29.17
CA GLU A 156 1.70 11.55 -30.42
C GLU A 156 0.21 11.21 -30.27
N SER A 157 -0.47 10.98 -31.40
CA SER A 157 -1.90 10.64 -31.40
C SER A 157 -2.18 9.27 -30.73
N PRO A 158 -3.40 9.02 -30.25
CA PRO A 158 -3.78 7.74 -29.68
C PRO A 158 -3.48 6.54 -30.58
N GLU A 159 -3.62 6.68 -31.90
CA GLU A 159 -3.33 5.62 -32.87
C GLU A 159 -1.83 5.30 -32.95
N VAL A 160 -0.97 6.33 -32.86
CA VAL A 160 0.49 6.13 -32.83
C VAL A 160 0.93 5.53 -31.50
N GLN A 161 0.33 5.97 -30.37
CA GLN A 161 0.56 5.37 -29.06
C GLN A 161 0.16 3.89 -29.05
N TYR A 162 -1.01 3.56 -29.61
CA TYR A 162 -1.48 2.19 -29.77
C TYR A 162 -0.46 1.34 -30.52
N LYS A 163 -0.05 1.77 -31.72
CA LYS A 163 0.93 1.01 -32.55
C LYS A 163 2.28 0.87 -31.88
N PHE A 164 2.78 1.93 -31.21
CA PHE A 164 4.05 1.90 -30.50
C PHE A 164 4.06 0.86 -29.38
N TYR A 165 3.07 0.88 -28.48
CA TYR A 165 3.04 -0.08 -27.38
C TYR A 165 2.75 -1.50 -27.86
N ARG A 166 1.95 -1.66 -28.92
CA ARG A 166 1.73 -2.98 -29.55
C ARG A 166 3.01 -3.58 -30.12
N SER A 167 3.88 -2.77 -30.74
CA SER A 167 5.10 -3.27 -31.37
C SER A 167 6.12 -3.86 -30.39
N TYR A 168 6.00 -3.59 -29.08
CA TYR A 168 6.81 -4.24 -28.04
C TYR A 168 6.46 -5.70 -27.81
N PHE A 169 5.25 -6.12 -28.20
CA PHE A 169 4.79 -7.50 -28.11
C PHE A 169 4.96 -8.22 -29.45
N GLU A 170 4.85 -7.49 -30.56
CA GLU A 170 5.13 -8.01 -31.90
C GLU A 170 6.56 -8.56 -31.96
N GLY A 171 6.69 -9.83 -32.37
CA GLY A 171 7.96 -10.56 -32.41
C GLY A 171 8.36 -11.26 -31.10
N MET A 172 7.92 -10.78 -29.92
CA MET A 172 8.09 -11.57 -28.69
C MET A 172 7.20 -12.81 -28.67
N GLU A 173 6.06 -12.78 -29.36
CA GLU A 173 5.19 -13.96 -29.54
C GLU A 173 5.88 -15.14 -30.24
N ASN A 174 6.91 -14.86 -31.05
CA ASN A 174 7.72 -15.85 -31.76
C ASN A 174 8.94 -16.30 -30.93
N SER A 175 9.10 -15.77 -29.71
CA SER A 175 10.17 -16.13 -28.79
C SER A 175 9.64 -16.98 -27.64
N ASP A 176 10.50 -17.85 -27.08
CA ASP A 176 10.18 -18.65 -25.91
C ASP A 176 10.26 -17.87 -24.59
N PHE A 177 10.46 -16.54 -24.62
CA PHE A 177 10.76 -15.73 -23.42
C PHE A 177 9.69 -15.86 -22.33
N PHE A 178 8.43 -15.55 -22.64
CA PHE A 178 7.35 -15.63 -21.66
C PHE A 178 7.07 -17.08 -21.26
N ASP A 179 7.19 -18.03 -22.18
CA ASP A 179 6.96 -19.45 -21.90
C ASP A 179 8.02 -20.01 -20.93
N ALA A 180 9.29 -19.62 -21.12
CA ALA A 180 10.38 -19.96 -20.21
C ALA A 180 10.25 -19.29 -18.84
N LEU A 181 9.82 -18.03 -18.79
CA LEU A 181 9.63 -17.30 -17.53
C LEU A 181 8.43 -17.85 -16.74
N ILE A 182 7.31 -18.09 -17.41
CA ILE A 182 6.12 -18.71 -16.82
C ILE A 182 6.40 -20.12 -16.34
N LYS A 183 7.27 -20.88 -17.01
CA LYS A 183 7.66 -22.21 -16.50
C LYS A 183 8.25 -22.12 -15.09
N GLN A 184 9.08 -21.12 -14.81
CA GLN A 184 9.68 -20.92 -13.48
C GLN A 184 8.63 -20.44 -12.46
N LEU A 185 7.77 -19.49 -12.84
CA LEU A 185 6.73 -18.95 -11.96
C LEU A 185 5.64 -20.02 -11.66
N ARG A 186 5.28 -20.83 -12.66
CA ARG A 186 4.31 -21.93 -12.52
C ARG A 186 4.85 -23.08 -11.68
N TYR A 187 6.16 -23.27 -11.61
CA TYR A 187 6.73 -24.23 -10.66
C TYR A 187 6.31 -23.87 -9.22
N ILE A 188 6.39 -22.59 -8.85
CA ILE A 188 5.97 -22.09 -7.52
C ILE A 188 4.45 -22.29 -7.33
N LYS A 189 3.64 -21.98 -8.34
CA LYS A 189 2.20 -22.29 -8.32
C LYS A 189 1.92 -23.73 -7.91
N ILE A 190 2.63 -24.68 -8.51
CA ILE A 190 2.42 -26.12 -8.30
C ILE A 190 2.93 -26.55 -6.92
N THR A 191 4.12 -26.11 -6.51
CA THR A 191 4.72 -26.53 -5.23
C THR A 191 3.99 -25.97 -4.04
N GLU A 192 3.55 -24.71 -4.12
CA GLU A 192 2.80 -24.02 -3.06
C GLU A 192 1.29 -24.27 -3.14
N ARG A 193 0.83 -24.97 -4.20
CA ARG A 193 -0.59 -25.27 -4.47
C ARG A 193 -1.46 -24.01 -4.56
N LEU A 194 -0.92 -22.96 -5.17
CA LEU A 194 -1.66 -21.72 -5.40
C LEU A 194 -2.85 -21.98 -6.32
N SER A 195 -4.01 -21.44 -5.96
CA SER A 195 -5.16 -21.31 -6.85
C SER A 195 -4.82 -20.43 -8.07
N ASP A 196 -5.67 -20.43 -9.09
CA ASP A 196 -5.45 -19.58 -10.27
C ASP A 196 -5.41 -18.09 -9.91
N GLU A 197 -6.23 -17.68 -8.94
CA GLU A 197 -6.30 -16.31 -8.43
C GLU A 197 -5.08 -15.95 -7.57
N GLU A 198 -4.65 -16.83 -6.66
CA GLU A 198 -3.39 -16.62 -5.90
C GLU A 198 -2.18 -16.59 -6.83
N TYR A 199 -2.18 -17.40 -7.89
CA TYR A 199 -1.13 -17.36 -8.90
C TYR A 199 -1.14 -16.03 -9.67
N LEU A 200 -2.30 -15.49 -10.03
CA LEU A 200 -2.41 -14.17 -10.63
C LEU A 200 -1.85 -13.09 -9.68
N GLU A 201 -2.27 -13.10 -8.42
CA GLU A 201 -1.77 -12.17 -7.39
C GLU A 201 -0.25 -12.30 -7.19
N TYR A 202 0.27 -13.52 -7.28
CA TYR A 202 1.71 -13.80 -7.25
C TYR A 202 2.44 -13.20 -8.46
N LEU A 203 1.90 -13.31 -9.68
CA LEU A 203 2.48 -12.70 -10.88
C LEU A 203 2.53 -11.17 -10.76
N VAL A 204 1.45 -10.56 -10.27
CA VAL A 204 1.39 -9.12 -9.98
C VAL A 204 2.47 -8.74 -8.96
N THR A 205 2.54 -9.48 -7.86
CA THR A 205 3.50 -9.25 -6.76
C THR A 205 4.95 -9.43 -7.20
N PHE A 206 5.25 -10.42 -8.05
CA PHE A 206 6.56 -10.64 -8.64
C PHE A 206 7.02 -9.40 -9.41
N VAL A 207 6.18 -8.88 -10.30
CA VAL A 207 6.51 -7.69 -11.08
C VAL A 207 6.60 -6.45 -10.20
N GLN A 208 5.71 -6.27 -9.22
CA GLN A 208 5.76 -5.15 -8.27
C GLN A 208 7.09 -5.07 -7.51
N GLN A 209 7.71 -6.21 -7.20
CA GLN A 209 8.99 -6.26 -6.49
C GLN A 209 10.23 -6.07 -7.36
N ILE A 210 10.10 -6.02 -8.69
CA ILE A 210 11.19 -5.58 -9.57
C ILE A 210 11.45 -4.08 -9.29
N PRO A 211 12.67 -3.65 -8.99
CA PRO A 211 12.99 -2.25 -8.73
C PRO A 211 12.46 -1.27 -9.79
N TYR A 212 11.89 -0.14 -9.34
CA TYR A 212 11.53 0.96 -10.23
C TYR A 212 12.78 1.73 -10.66
N ASN A 213 12.97 1.92 -11.95
CA ASN A 213 13.99 2.81 -12.50
C ASN A 213 13.49 3.40 -13.82
N SER A 214 13.44 4.73 -13.86
CA SER A 214 13.05 5.52 -15.03
C SER A 214 14.26 6.33 -15.50
N PRO A 215 15.29 5.68 -16.09
CA PRO A 215 16.38 6.46 -16.64
C PRO A 215 15.84 7.25 -17.83
N GLU A 216 16.34 8.48 -18.05
CA GLU A 216 16.05 9.20 -19.28
C GLU A 216 16.46 8.32 -20.47
N GLY A 217 15.48 7.82 -21.23
CA GLY A 217 15.76 6.72 -22.14
C GLY A 217 14.56 6.27 -22.95
N ASN A 218 14.82 5.30 -23.82
CA ASN A 218 13.79 4.68 -24.64
C ASN A 218 13.21 3.47 -23.89
N THR A 219 11.88 3.29 -23.94
CA THR A 219 11.15 2.16 -23.33
C THR A 219 11.80 0.81 -23.64
N ARG A 220 12.05 0.02 -22.60
CA ARG A 220 12.61 -1.34 -22.67
C ARG A 220 11.58 -2.38 -23.11
N PHE A 221 12.06 -3.41 -23.79
CA PHE A 221 11.30 -4.65 -23.96
C PHE A 221 11.25 -5.45 -22.64
N PRO A 222 10.23 -6.28 -22.40
CA PRO A 222 10.16 -7.16 -21.24
C PRO A 222 11.40 -8.03 -20.99
N VAL A 223 12.09 -8.50 -22.04
CA VAL A 223 13.37 -9.22 -21.89
C VAL A 223 14.48 -8.35 -21.28
N GLU A 224 14.51 -7.06 -21.59
CA GLU A 224 15.45 -6.11 -21.00
C GLU A 224 15.07 -5.79 -19.55
N VAL A 225 13.78 -5.69 -19.20
CA VAL A 225 13.33 -5.50 -17.81
C VAL A 225 13.81 -6.65 -16.93
N ILE A 226 13.64 -7.89 -17.39
CA ILE A 226 14.14 -9.08 -16.68
C ILE A 226 15.66 -9.14 -16.65
N TYR A 227 16.34 -8.79 -17.74
CA TYR A 227 17.80 -8.78 -17.73
C TYR A 227 18.37 -7.68 -16.83
N ASP A 228 17.86 -6.46 -16.89
CA ASP A 228 18.36 -5.33 -16.10
C ASP A 228 17.91 -5.43 -14.64
N GLY A 229 16.83 -6.16 -14.36
CA GLY A 229 16.26 -6.29 -13.02
C GLY A 229 15.61 -4.99 -12.56
N MET A 230 15.10 -4.18 -13.50
CA MET A 230 14.46 -2.90 -13.22
C MET A 230 13.62 -2.44 -14.42
N GLY A 231 12.65 -1.56 -14.17
CA GLY A 231 11.91 -0.84 -15.21
C GLY A 231 11.05 0.27 -14.63
N ASP A 232 10.43 1.08 -15.47
CA ASP A 232 9.47 2.12 -15.07
C ASP A 232 8.00 1.66 -15.25
N CYS A 233 7.06 2.60 -15.29
CA CYS A 233 5.63 2.30 -15.21
C CYS A 233 5.09 1.50 -16.40
N ASP A 234 5.40 1.90 -17.64
CA ASP A 234 4.95 1.19 -18.85
C ASP A 234 5.73 -0.10 -19.04
N GLU A 235 7.05 -0.10 -18.85
CA GLU A 235 7.92 -1.28 -18.96
C GLU A 235 7.48 -2.43 -18.04
N LYS A 236 7.26 -2.14 -16.75
CA LYS A 236 6.80 -3.14 -15.79
C LYS A 236 5.37 -3.58 -16.08
N SER A 237 4.50 -2.66 -16.52
CA SER A 237 3.13 -3.00 -16.90
C SER A 237 3.08 -3.93 -18.10
N MET A 238 3.91 -3.70 -19.12
CA MET A 238 3.98 -4.57 -20.30
C MET A 238 4.52 -5.96 -19.97
N LEU A 239 5.52 -6.06 -19.10
CA LEU A 239 6.00 -7.35 -18.59
C LEU A 239 4.87 -8.11 -17.86
N LEU A 240 4.14 -7.43 -16.99
CA LEU A 240 3.01 -8.03 -16.27
C LEU A 240 1.90 -8.49 -17.22
N MET A 241 1.54 -7.66 -18.20
CA MET A 241 0.53 -7.99 -19.19
C MET A 241 0.87 -9.28 -19.93
N GLY A 242 2.11 -9.42 -20.43
CA GLY A 242 2.53 -10.65 -21.13
C GLY A 242 2.54 -11.89 -20.23
N LEU A 243 2.91 -11.75 -18.95
CA LEU A 243 2.84 -12.85 -17.97
C LEU A 243 1.40 -13.31 -17.71
N LEU A 244 0.48 -12.37 -17.56
CA LEU A 244 -0.95 -12.65 -17.33
C LEU A 244 -1.61 -13.22 -18.58
N GLU A 245 -1.30 -12.68 -19.75
CA GLU A 245 -1.81 -13.10 -21.05
C GLU A 245 -1.44 -14.56 -21.35
N LYS A 246 -0.16 -14.90 -21.23
CA LYS A 246 0.32 -16.29 -21.35
C LYS A 246 -0.17 -17.21 -20.23
N SER A 247 -0.73 -16.65 -19.16
CA SER A 247 -1.43 -17.39 -18.10
C SER A 247 -2.96 -17.48 -18.32
N GLY A 248 -3.49 -16.96 -19.44
CA GLY A 248 -4.88 -17.10 -19.88
C GLY A 248 -5.77 -15.88 -19.60
N TYR A 249 -5.23 -14.80 -19.04
CA TYR A 249 -5.98 -13.62 -18.65
C TYR A 249 -6.03 -12.55 -19.75
N ASP A 250 -7.15 -11.83 -19.84
CA ASP A 250 -7.30 -10.68 -20.76
C ASP A 250 -6.79 -9.42 -20.10
N THR A 251 -5.82 -8.78 -20.75
CA THR A 251 -5.17 -7.58 -20.24
C THR A 251 -5.20 -6.43 -21.24
N ALA A 252 -5.08 -5.22 -20.71
CA ALA A 252 -4.94 -4.00 -21.49
C ALA A 252 -3.87 -3.11 -20.87
N LEU A 253 -3.20 -2.30 -21.67
CA LEU A 253 -2.40 -1.20 -21.17
C LEU A 253 -3.35 -0.02 -20.97
N LEU A 254 -3.41 0.52 -19.75
CA LEU A 254 -4.16 1.72 -19.44
C LEU A 254 -3.18 2.88 -19.41
N LEU A 255 -3.25 3.73 -20.43
CA LEU A 255 -2.42 4.93 -20.51
C LEU A 255 -3.20 6.13 -19.98
N PHE A 256 -2.56 6.91 -19.13
CA PHE A 256 -3.10 8.15 -18.57
C PHE A 256 -2.25 9.34 -19.04
N PRO A 257 -2.45 9.85 -20.27
CA PRO A 257 -1.55 10.85 -20.87
C PRO A 257 -1.42 12.14 -20.03
N LYS A 258 -2.52 12.60 -19.42
CA LYS A 258 -2.54 13.79 -18.55
C LYS A 258 -1.70 13.61 -17.28
N LEU A 259 -1.58 12.37 -16.80
CA LEU A 259 -0.84 12.05 -15.58
C LEU A 259 0.57 11.53 -15.88
N GLY A 260 0.91 11.29 -17.15
CA GLY A 260 2.20 10.73 -17.55
C GLY A 260 2.46 9.35 -16.95
N HIS A 261 1.41 8.51 -16.85
CA HIS A 261 1.49 7.21 -16.20
C HIS A 261 0.86 6.11 -17.06
N ALA A 262 1.37 4.90 -16.94
CA ALA A 262 0.89 3.72 -17.62
C ALA A 262 0.78 2.56 -16.63
N VAL A 263 -0.31 1.80 -16.72
CA VAL A 263 -0.53 0.65 -15.85
C VAL A 263 -1.08 -0.56 -16.60
N CYS A 264 -0.88 -1.73 -16.01
CA CYS A 264 -1.56 -2.94 -16.45
C CYS A 264 -3.04 -2.87 -16.06
N GLY A 265 -3.91 -3.24 -16.98
CA GLY A 265 -5.33 -3.45 -16.77
C GLY A 265 -5.64 -4.95 -16.84
N ILE A 266 -6.50 -5.44 -15.94
CA ILE A 266 -6.99 -6.82 -15.94
C ILE A 266 -8.49 -6.86 -16.15
N LYS A 267 -8.96 -7.69 -17.08
CA LYS A 267 -10.38 -7.81 -17.37
C LYS A 267 -11.15 -8.33 -16.16
N ILE A 268 -12.32 -7.77 -15.96
CA ILE A 268 -13.33 -8.28 -15.03
C ILE A 268 -14.66 -8.48 -15.75
N VAL A 269 -15.50 -9.32 -15.16
CA VAL A 269 -16.93 -9.40 -15.50
C VAL A 269 -17.70 -8.90 -14.28
N PRO A 270 -18.11 -7.62 -14.26
CA PRO A 270 -18.74 -7.03 -13.08
C PRO A 270 -20.00 -7.78 -12.67
N GLN A 271 -20.03 -8.21 -11.41
CA GLN A 271 -21.23 -8.69 -10.74
C GLN A 271 -21.58 -7.71 -9.61
N GLY A 272 -22.62 -6.92 -9.79
CA GLY A 272 -23.03 -5.89 -8.82
C GLY A 272 -22.07 -4.71 -8.75
N ASP A 273 -21.94 -4.12 -7.56
CA ASP A 273 -20.97 -3.07 -7.29
C ASP A 273 -19.56 -3.66 -7.21
N VAL A 274 -18.64 -3.09 -7.99
CA VAL A 274 -17.24 -3.51 -8.06
C VAL A 274 -16.42 -2.92 -6.92
N GLY A 275 -16.85 -1.80 -6.33
CA GLY A 275 -16.10 -1.07 -5.31
C GLY A 275 -14.90 -0.29 -5.84
N PHE A 276 -14.67 -0.30 -7.16
CA PHE A 276 -13.55 0.36 -7.85
C PHE A 276 -14.00 0.97 -9.18
N THR A 277 -13.29 2.01 -9.63
CA THR A 277 -13.37 2.50 -11.02
C THR A 277 -13.00 1.38 -12.00
N THR A 278 -13.82 1.24 -13.04
CA THR A 278 -13.58 0.33 -14.17
C THR A 278 -13.29 1.12 -15.43
N TYR A 279 -12.28 0.71 -16.18
CA TYR A 279 -11.88 1.34 -17.44
C TYR A 279 -12.41 0.51 -18.61
N SER A 280 -13.11 1.14 -19.56
CA SER A 280 -13.76 0.43 -20.66
C SER A 280 -12.96 0.61 -21.95
N ALA A 281 -12.74 -0.48 -22.68
CA ALA A 281 -12.30 -0.45 -24.07
C ALA A 281 -13.50 -0.16 -25.00
N ASP A 282 -13.22 0.23 -26.25
CA ASP A 282 -14.25 0.55 -27.26
C ASP A 282 -15.16 -0.64 -27.59
N ASP A 283 -14.67 -1.86 -27.41
CA ASP A 283 -15.44 -3.10 -27.61
C ASP A 283 -16.30 -3.49 -26.39
N GLY A 284 -16.32 -2.65 -25.35
CA GLY A 284 -17.12 -2.85 -24.14
C GLY A 284 -16.47 -3.70 -23.05
N ARG A 285 -15.26 -4.24 -23.27
CA ARG A 285 -14.52 -4.93 -22.21
C ARG A 285 -14.14 -3.96 -21.09
N LYS A 286 -14.21 -4.45 -19.85
CA LYS A 286 -13.94 -3.67 -18.63
C LYS A 286 -12.74 -4.18 -17.90
N TYR A 287 -11.88 -3.26 -17.49
CA TYR A 287 -10.60 -3.53 -16.86
C TYR A 287 -10.50 -2.85 -15.49
N LEU A 288 -9.84 -3.51 -14.55
CA LEU A 288 -9.37 -2.91 -13.29
C LEU A 288 -7.92 -2.48 -13.40
N TYR A 289 -7.59 -1.40 -12.70
CA TYR A 289 -6.23 -0.88 -12.53
C TYR A 289 -5.34 -1.86 -11.77
N ILE A 290 -4.13 -2.14 -12.28
CA ILE A 290 -3.07 -2.83 -11.54
C ILE A 290 -1.84 -1.94 -11.49
N GLU A 291 -1.49 -1.46 -10.30
CA GLU A 291 -0.22 -0.76 -10.08
C GLU A 291 0.95 -1.75 -10.16
N ALA A 292 1.78 -1.65 -11.19
CA ALA A 292 2.95 -2.54 -11.33
C ALA A 292 4.19 -2.02 -10.60
N THR A 293 4.19 -0.77 -10.11
CA THR A 293 5.38 -0.10 -9.55
C THR A 293 5.42 -0.06 -8.02
N THR A 294 4.27 -0.27 -7.39
CA THR A 294 4.07 -0.20 -5.93
C THR A 294 3.20 -1.38 -5.52
N PRO A 295 3.40 -2.01 -4.34
CA PRO A 295 2.60 -3.15 -3.89
C PRO A 295 1.19 -2.71 -3.44
N TYR A 296 0.38 -2.26 -4.40
CA TYR A 296 -1.03 -1.99 -4.20
C TYR A 296 -1.85 -3.19 -4.66
N TYR A 297 -2.99 -3.39 -3.99
CA TYR A 297 -3.94 -4.40 -4.39
C TYR A 297 -4.54 -4.10 -5.77
N ILE A 298 -4.93 -5.15 -6.50
CA ILE A 298 -5.60 -5.04 -7.79
C ILE A 298 -6.91 -4.25 -7.64
N GLY A 299 -7.10 -3.25 -8.49
CA GLY A 299 -8.23 -2.33 -8.45
C GLY A 299 -8.01 -1.09 -7.58
N LEU A 300 -6.97 -1.04 -6.74
CA LEU A 300 -6.66 0.15 -5.96
C LEU A 300 -5.94 1.19 -6.83
N TYR A 301 -6.53 2.37 -6.97
CA TYR A 301 -5.99 3.51 -7.71
C TYR A 301 -5.94 4.76 -6.82
N PRO A 302 -5.00 5.70 -7.06
CA PRO A 302 -5.08 7.03 -6.47
C PRO A 302 -6.25 7.83 -7.07
N ASP A 303 -6.94 8.66 -6.28
CA ASP A 303 -8.18 9.35 -6.71
C ASP A 303 -8.06 10.13 -8.03
N ALA A 304 -6.86 10.68 -8.34
CA ALA A 304 -6.58 11.37 -9.59
C ALA A 304 -6.83 10.51 -10.85
N PHE A 305 -6.77 9.18 -10.72
CA PHE A 305 -6.96 8.23 -11.81
C PHE A 305 -8.43 7.81 -12.02
N ALA A 306 -9.35 8.22 -11.13
CA ALA A 306 -10.75 7.81 -11.19
C ALA A 306 -11.53 8.49 -12.34
N ASN A 307 -11.21 9.77 -12.59
CA ASN A 307 -11.97 10.68 -13.46
C ASN A 307 -11.06 11.39 -14.46
N THR A 308 -10.12 10.66 -15.05
CA THR A 308 -9.18 11.18 -16.03
C THR A 308 -9.33 10.44 -17.36
N ASP A 309 -8.96 11.09 -18.45
CA ASP A 309 -8.95 10.47 -19.77
C ASP A 309 -7.94 9.31 -19.76
N VAL A 310 -8.39 8.15 -20.26
CA VAL A 310 -7.61 6.93 -20.38
C VAL A 310 -7.61 6.49 -21.85
N LEU A 311 -6.46 6.07 -22.35
CA LEU A 311 -6.39 5.27 -23.57
C LEU A 311 -6.24 3.81 -23.16
N VAL A 312 -7.23 3.00 -23.49
CA VAL A 312 -7.23 1.55 -23.22
C VAL A 312 -6.71 0.84 -24.47
N ILE A 313 -5.58 0.16 -24.34
CA ILE A 313 -4.95 -0.62 -25.41
C ILE A 313 -5.05 -2.10 -25.01
N PRO A 314 -6.11 -2.83 -25.40
CA PRO A 314 -6.18 -4.26 -25.16
C PRO A 314 -4.99 -4.95 -25.81
N LEU A 315 -4.41 -5.95 -25.16
CA LEU A 315 -3.31 -6.73 -25.72
C LEU A 315 -3.78 -8.06 -26.30
N SER A 316 -4.69 -8.76 -25.61
CA SER A 316 -5.17 -10.08 -26.01
C SER A 316 -6.69 -10.19 -25.88
N ASP A 317 -7.23 -11.33 -26.29
CA ASP A 317 -8.61 -11.77 -26.14
C ASP A 317 -8.74 -12.92 -25.13
N GLY A 318 -7.84 -12.94 -24.13
CA GLY A 318 -7.81 -13.95 -23.07
C GLY A 318 -9.20 -14.27 -22.48
N GLY A 319 -9.43 -15.54 -22.16
CA GLY A 319 -10.74 -16.01 -21.71
C GLY A 319 -11.05 -15.71 -20.25
N MET A 320 -10.02 -15.62 -19.38
CA MET A 320 -10.21 -15.61 -17.93
C MET A 320 -10.30 -14.18 -17.38
N PRO A 321 -11.40 -13.81 -16.67
CA PRO A 321 -11.46 -12.57 -15.90
C PRO A 321 -10.87 -12.75 -14.49
N TYR A 322 -10.48 -11.65 -13.86
CA TYR A 322 -10.18 -11.59 -12.43
C TYR A 322 -11.47 -11.53 -11.61
N THR A 323 -11.59 -12.36 -10.57
CA THR A 323 -12.85 -12.50 -9.81
C THR A 323 -12.78 -12.09 -8.34
N LYS A 324 -11.58 -11.97 -7.75
CA LYS A 324 -11.40 -11.60 -6.32
C LYS A 324 -11.51 -10.10 -6.02
N TYR A 325 -11.97 -9.27 -6.96
CA TYR A 325 -12.06 -7.82 -6.74
C TYR A 325 -12.95 -7.44 -5.54
N ASN A 326 -13.99 -8.21 -5.24
CA ASN A 326 -14.83 -8.00 -4.05
C ASN A 326 -14.08 -8.24 -2.72
N TYR A 327 -13.09 -9.14 -2.70
CA TYR A 327 -12.26 -9.38 -1.53
C TYR A 327 -11.34 -8.19 -1.28
N VAL A 328 -10.77 -7.64 -2.36
CA VAL A 328 -9.94 -6.43 -2.28
C VAL A 328 -10.78 -5.23 -1.83
N ALA A 329 -11.99 -5.05 -2.39
CA ALA A 329 -12.89 -3.97 -1.99
C ALA A 329 -13.20 -4.04 -0.48
N TYR A 330 -13.47 -5.24 0.04
CA TYR A 330 -13.67 -5.46 1.48
C TYR A 330 -12.45 -5.05 2.32
N ILE A 331 -11.23 -5.40 1.89
CA ILE A 331 -9.99 -5.00 2.59
C ILE A 331 -9.83 -3.49 2.60
N VAL A 332 -9.99 -2.84 1.44
CA VAL A 332 -9.82 -1.40 1.28
C VAL A 332 -10.84 -0.63 2.11
N ASP A 333 -12.11 -1.03 2.08
CA ASP A 333 -13.17 -0.40 2.88
C ASP A 333 -12.97 -0.61 4.38
N SER A 334 -12.52 -1.80 4.77
CA SER A 334 -12.18 -2.08 6.16
C SER A 334 -11.04 -1.20 6.64
N LYS A 335 -9.97 -1.06 5.84
CA LYS A 335 -8.84 -0.16 6.13
C LYS A 335 -9.31 1.28 6.35
N LYS A 336 -10.13 1.82 5.45
CA LYS A 336 -10.69 3.19 5.56
C LYS A 336 -11.49 3.37 6.85
N LYS A 337 -12.30 2.38 7.26
CA LYS A 337 -13.07 2.42 8.51
C LYS A 337 -12.16 2.33 9.74
N ILE A 338 -11.17 1.45 9.70
CA ILE A 338 -10.17 1.28 10.77
C ILE A 338 -9.39 2.59 11.00
N GLU A 339 -8.96 3.27 9.94
CA GLU A 339 -8.23 4.54 10.06
C GLU A 339 -9.05 5.61 10.78
N LYS A 340 -10.33 5.76 10.41
CA LYS A 340 -11.23 6.69 11.10
C LYS A 340 -11.46 6.31 12.57
N ARG A 341 -11.56 5.01 12.88
CA ARG A 341 -11.67 4.50 14.26
C ARG A 341 -10.44 4.78 15.09
N ILE A 342 -9.25 4.56 14.53
CA ILE A 342 -7.98 4.83 15.18
C ILE A 342 -7.91 6.29 15.60
N ASP A 343 -8.24 7.21 14.69
CA ASP A 343 -8.23 8.65 14.97
C ASP A 343 -9.23 9.00 16.08
N PHE A 344 -10.48 8.52 15.98
CA PHE A 344 -11.51 8.75 16.98
C PHE A 344 -11.12 8.25 18.37
N PHE A 345 -10.70 6.98 18.48
CA PHE A 345 -10.36 6.38 19.76
C PHE A 345 -9.14 7.05 20.36
N LYS A 346 -8.13 7.39 19.55
CA LYS A 346 -6.95 8.13 20.02
C LYS A 346 -7.35 9.46 20.66
N THR A 347 -8.13 10.29 19.96
CA THR A 347 -8.59 11.58 20.50
C THR A 347 -9.43 11.42 21.75
N THR A 348 -10.32 10.43 21.78
CA THR A 348 -11.19 10.16 22.93
C THR A 348 -10.38 9.72 24.15
N LEU A 349 -9.44 8.78 23.97
CA LEU A 349 -8.58 8.27 25.04
C LEU A 349 -7.66 9.37 25.58
N ASP A 350 -7.07 10.20 24.72
CA ASP A 350 -6.23 11.32 25.18
C ASP A 350 -7.03 12.29 26.07
N GLY A 351 -8.27 12.62 25.70
CA GLY A 351 -9.14 13.47 26.51
C GLY A 351 -9.58 12.83 27.82
N TRP A 352 -9.96 11.55 27.80
CA TRP A 352 -10.35 10.82 29.00
C TRP A 352 -9.17 10.60 29.96
N TYR A 353 -7.96 10.48 29.44
CA TYR A 353 -6.77 10.40 30.29
C TYR A 353 -6.58 11.67 31.11
N ASP A 354 -6.73 12.85 30.50
CA ASP A 354 -6.61 14.13 31.20
C ASP A 354 -7.73 14.29 32.26
N GLU A 355 -8.97 13.87 31.94
CA GLU A 355 -10.08 13.84 32.89
C GLU A 355 -9.81 12.89 34.07
N LEU A 356 -9.27 11.71 33.79
CA LEU A 356 -8.92 10.71 34.81
C LEU A 356 -7.82 11.22 35.75
N GLU A 357 -6.81 11.92 35.24
CA GLU A 357 -5.78 12.54 36.08
C GLU A 357 -6.34 13.67 36.96
N GLU A 358 -7.28 14.47 36.45
CA GLU A 358 -7.98 15.47 37.27
C GLU A 358 -8.82 14.82 38.37
N MET A 359 -9.63 13.80 38.03
CA MET A 359 -10.43 13.04 39.00
C MET A 359 -9.54 12.42 40.09
N LYS A 360 -8.45 11.77 39.67
CA LYS A 360 -7.46 11.15 40.54
C LYS A 360 -6.82 12.17 41.48
N TYR A 361 -6.45 13.34 40.96
CA TYR A 361 -5.91 14.43 41.78
C TYR A 361 -6.90 14.88 42.87
N LYS A 362 -8.18 15.06 42.53
CA LYS A 362 -9.22 15.43 43.53
C LYS A 362 -9.42 14.33 44.57
N LEU A 363 -9.41 13.06 44.17
CA LEU A 363 -9.54 11.90 45.07
C LEU A 363 -8.35 11.78 46.03
N ILE A 364 -7.12 12.06 45.58
CA ILE A 364 -5.93 12.08 46.45
C ILE A 364 -6.02 13.24 47.44
N ASN A 365 -6.46 14.42 46.99
CA ASN A 365 -6.59 15.62 47.81
C ASN A 365 -7.98 15.75 48.45
N TYR A 366 -8.59 14.63 48.86
CA TYR A 366 -10.02 14.56 49.18
C TYR A 366 -10.50 15.58 50.22
N LYS A 367 -9.68 15.90 51.23
CA LYS A 367 -10.03 16.89 52.28
C LYS A 367 -10.27 18.31 51.74
N GLN A 368 -9.67 18.65 50.60
CA GLN A 368 -9.86 19.94 49.94
C GLN A 368 -11.11 19.96 49.06
N TYR A 369 -11.49 18.82 48.49
CA TYR A 369 -12.47 18.76 47.41
C TYR A 369 -13.82 18.13 47.82
N TYR A 370 -13.88 17.40 48.93
CA TYR A 370 -15.09 16.74 49.39
C TYR A 370 -15.33 17.02 50.87
N SER A 371 -16.56 17.40 51.21
CA SER A 371 -16.95 17.74 52.58
C SER A 371 -17.60 16.57 53.32
N THR A 372 -18.07 15.56 52.58
CA THR A 372 -18.71 14.36 53.13
C THR A 372 -18.16 13.07 52.52
N GLN A 373 -18.29 11.97 53.25
CA GLN A 373 -17.93 10.63 52.74
C GLN A 373 -18.76 10.25 51.52
N LEU A 374 -20.05 10.60 51.50
CA LEU A 374 -20.95 10.29 50.39
C LEU A 374 -20.52 10.99 49.08
N GLU A 375 -20.06 12.25 49.15
CA GLU A 375 -19.52 12.97 48.01
C GLU A 375 -18.25 12.30 47.46
N TYR A 376 -17.34 11.92 48.36
CA TYR A 376 -16.12 11.20 48.00
C TYR A 376 -16.44 9.85 47.33
N ASP A 377 -17.30 9.04 47.95
CA ASP A 377 -17.67 7.72 47.43
C ASP A 377 -18.33 7.84 46.05
N THR A 378 -19.18 8.85 45.85
CA THR A 378 -19.80 9.14 44.55
C THR A 378 -18.76 9.51 43.49
N ALA A 379 -17.79 10.37 43.84
CA ALA A 379 -16.71 10.74 42.93
C ALA A 379 -15.80 9.56 42.60
N TYR A 380 -15.51 8.71 43.58
CA TYR A 380 -14.71 7.50 43.40
C TYR A 380 -15.40 6.49 42.46
N GLN A 381 -16.72 6.30 42.59
CA GLN A 381 -17.47 5.46 41.64
C GLN A 381 -17.45 6.03 40.22
N ARG A 382 -17.56 7.35 40.05
CA ARG A 382 -17.44 7.99 38.72
C ARG A 382 -16.07 7.77 38.10
N TYR A 383 -15.01 7.93 38.90
CA TYR A 383 -13.64 7.63 38.46
C TYR A 383 -13.52 6.19 38.00
N LYS A 384 -13.95 5.22 38.81
CA LYS A 384 -13.91 3.79 38.44
C LYS A 384 -14.65 3.49 37.13
N ASN A 385 -15.87 4.01 36.98
CA ASN A 385 -16.65 3.82 35.75
C ASN A 385 -15.90 4.39 34.53
N ARG A 386 -15.25 5.56 34.67
CA ARG A 386 -14.46 6.13 33.58
C ARG A 386 -13.20 5.32 33.28
N VAL A 387 -12.56 4.72 34.28
CA VAL A 387 -11.44 3.78 34.06
C VAL A 387 -11.89 2.58 33.26
N ASP A 388 -13.06 2.01 33.58
CA ASP A 388 -13.62 0.87 32.86
C ASP A 388 -13.97 1.24 31.41
N GLU A 389 -14.55 2.43 31.18
CA GLU A 389 -14.80 2.98 29.84
C GLU A 389 -13.50 3.17 29.05
N TYR A 390 -12.48 3.77 29.67
CA TYR A 390 -11.17 4.00 29.08
C TYR A 390 -10.52 2.69 28.65
N ASN A 391 -10.48 1.69 29.54
CA ASN A 391 -9.85 0.40 29.25
C ASN A 391 -10.56 -0.31 28.09
N ARG A 392 -11.90 -0.28 28.04
CA ARG A 392 -12.67 -0.86 26.94
C ARG A 392 -12.36 -0.17 25.60
N TYR A 393 -12.29 1.16 25.57
CA TYR A 393 -11.94 1.91 24.35
C TYR A 393 -10.49 1.69 23.94
N PHE A 394 -9.60 1.51 24.91
CA PHE A 394 -8.21 1.19 24.67
C PHE A 394 -8.06 -0.19 23.99
N GLU A 395 -8.82 -1.20 24.42
CA GLU A 395 -8.85 -2.51 23.74
C GLU A 395 -9.34 -2.38 22.28
N TYR A 396 -10.38 -1.58 22.03
CA TYR A 396 -10.86 -1.31 20.67
C TYR A 396 -9.83 -0.57 19.82
N TYR A 397 -9.12 0.39 20.40
CA TYR A 397 -8.02 1.09 19.76
C TYR A 397 -6.90 0.12 19.38
N GLN A 398 -6.41 -0.68 20.32
CA GLN A 398 -5.34 -1.66 20.08
C GLN A 398 -5.72 -2.65 18.98
N LYS A 399 -6.93 -3.20 19.03
CA LYS A 399 -7.42 -4.12 18.01
C LYS A 399 -7.50 -3.51 16.62
N ASN A 400 -7.88 -2.23 16.50
CA ASN A 400 -7.85 -1.53 15.23
C ASN A 400 -6.41 -1.33 14.72
N ILE A 401 -5.46 -0.99 15.60
CA ILE A 401 -4.03 -0.85 15.27
C ILE A 401 -3.46 -2.19 14.78
N GLU A 402 -3.72 -3.29 15.49
CA GLU A 402 -3.24 -4.63 15.13
C GLU A 402 -3.70 -5.03 13.72
N VAL A 403 -5.00 -4.89 13.42
CA VAL A 403 -5.52 -5.24 12.10
C VAL A 403 -5.05 -4.27 11.02
N TRP A 404 -4.88 -2.98 11.34
CA TRP A 404 -4.31 -2.01 10.41
C TRP A 404 -2.88 -2.39 10.00
N ASN A 405 -2.04 -2.77 10.96
CA ASN A 405 -0.67 -3.22 10.69
C ASN A 405 -0.68 -4.47 9.79
N GLU A 406 -1.53 -5.45 10.07
CA GLU A 406 -1.69 -6.64 9.24
C GLU A 406 -2.05 -6.33 7.78
N ILE A 407 -2.90 -5.33 7.54
CA ILE A 407 -3.27 -4.90 6.18
C ILE A 407 -2.08 -4.23 5.46
N VAL A 408 -1.30 -3.42 6.18
CA VAL A 408 -0.21 -2.61 5.60
C VAL A 408 1.05 -3.43 5.39
N ASP A 409 1.35 -4.37 6.28
CA ASP A 409 2.59 -5.16 6.24
C ASP A 409 2.51 -6.35 5.27
N ARG A 410 1.31 -6.72 4.83
CA ARG A 410 1.05 -7.88 3.96
C ARG A 410 0.25 -7.51 2.69
N PRO A 411 0.71 -6.54 1.88
CA PRO A 411 -0.01 -6.11 0.68
C PRO A 411 -0.09 -7.17 -0.42
N TYR A 412 0.69 -8.25 -0.30
CA TYR A 412 0.77 -9.39 -1.21
C TYR A 412 0.10 -10.65 -0.65
N ASP A 413 -0.84 -10.50 0.29
CA ASP A 413 -1.56 -11.60 0.94
C ASP A 413 -3.06 -11.29 1.09
N VAL A 414 -3.76 -11.20 -0.04
CA VAL A 414 -5.18 -10.81 -0.09
C VAL A 414 -6.03 -11.72 0.81
N GLU A 415 -5.88 -13.04 0.67
CA GLU A 415 -6.72 -14.00 1.41
C GLU A 415 -6.39 -14.01 2.91
N GLY A 416 -5.11 -13.94 3.28
CA GLY A 416 -4.68 -13.87 4.67
C GLY A 416 -5.15 -12.59 5.35
N VAL A 417 -5.00 -11.43 4.71
CA VAL A 417 -5.46 -10.14 5.24
C VAL A 417 -6.97 -10.11 5.39
N ARG A 418 -7.73 -10.54 4.37
CA ARG A 418 -9.19 -10.64 4.42
C ARG A 418 -9.64 -11.49 5.61
N ARG A 419 -8.99 -12.62 5.83
CA ARG A 419 -9.29 -13.54 6.93
C ARG A 419 -8.96 -12.92 8.30
N THR A 420 -7.85 -12.19 8.43
CA THR A 420 -7.52 -11.43 9.64
C THR A 420 -8.62 -10.42 9.98
N ILE A 421 -9.07 -9.62 9.00
CA ILE A 421 -10.14 -8.65 9.20
C ILE A 421 -11.42 -9.36 9.66
N TYR A 422 -11.84 -10.42 8.96
CA TYR A 422 -13.06 -11.15 9.28
C TYR A 422 -13.01 -11.78 10.69
N ASN A 423 -11.94 -12.52 11.00
CA ASN A 423 -11.81 -13.24 12.27
C ASN A 423 -11.62 -12.29 13.46
N SER A 424 -10.97 -11.15 13.23
CA SER A 424 -10.82 -10.16 14.29
C SER A 424 -12.16 -9.59 14.72
N LYS A 425 -13.19 -9.53 13.87
CA LYS A 425 -14.42 -8.76 14.11
C LYS A 425 -14.15 -7.26 14.34
N VAL A 426 -13.07 -6.72 13.77
CA VAL A 426 -12.75 -5.29 13.88
C VAL A 426 -13.83 -4.41 13.26
N ASN A 427 -14.53 -4.92 12.26
CA ASN A 427 -15.62 -4.21 11.59
C ASN A 427 -16.91 -4.15 12.42
N ASP A 428 -17.03 -4.94 13.49
CA ASP A 428 -18.16 -4.90 14.42
C ASP A 428 -17.97 -3.82 15.50
N ILE A 429 -16.80 -3.17 15.54
CA ILE A 429 -16.51 -2.08 16.48
C ILE A 429 -17.18 -0.80 15.98
N GLU A 430 -18.18 -0.36 16.74
CA GLU A 430 -18.84 0.94 16.60
C GLU A 430 -18.09 2.03 17.39
N TYR A 431 -18.24 3.29 16.96
CA TYR A 431 -17.58 4.44 17.58
C TYR A 431 -18.36 5.74 17.40
#